data_AF-A0A947DX87-F1
#
_entry.id   AF-A0A947DX87-F1
#
_cell.length_a   1.000
_cell.length_b   1.000
_cell.length_c   1.000
_cell.angle_alpha   90.00
_cell.angle_beta   90.00
_cell.angle_gamma   90.00
#
_symmetry.space_group_name_H-M   'P 1'
#
loop_
_entity.id
_entity.type
_entity.pdbx_description
1 polymer ?
#
loop_
_entity_poly.entity_id
_entity_poly.type
_entity_poly.pdbx_seq_one_letter_code
_entity_poly.pdbx_strand_id
1 'polypeptide(L)'
;GTGSTGQLAGTSNVLYAMRLGLTPLGTMAHEYLQACQALGPRLRDSQVFGFESWAKEYRGDLGIALSDVYGMSAFLRDFDLYFCKLFDGARHDSGDPFQWGERMLAHYAKNRVDPKTKTLIFSDALTIPRTIALYQQFKARCHLAFGIGTNLTNDLGYEPLQIVIKMVRCNGQPVAKLSDTPSKNMCDDEKYMAYLRQVFDVPSSTGLPVR
;
A
#
# COMPACT_ATOMS: atom_id res chain seq x y z
N GLY A 1 -11.54 -17.60 -15.31
CA GLY A 1 -10.36 -17.93 -16.13
C GLY A 1 -9.53 -16.68 -16.37
N THR A 2 -8.35 -16.83 -16.94
CA THR A 2 -7.58 -15.74 -17.59
C THR A 2 -8.02 -15.66 -19.06
N GLY A 3 -8.18 -14.44 -19.62
CA GLY A 3 -8.66 -14.22 -21.00
C GLY A 3 -9.63 -13.03 -21.12
N SER A 4 -10.12 -12.73 -22.32
CA SER A 4 -11.00 -11.58 -22.61
C SER A 4 -12.36 -11.59 -21.88
N THR A 5 -12.75 -12.74 -21.33
CA THR A 5 -13.96 -12.94 -20.51
C THR A 5 -13.64 -13.28 -19.05
N GLY A 6 -12.36 -13.37 -18.71
CA GLY A 6 -11.87 -13.83 -17.42
C GLY A 6 -11.60 -12.70 -16.42
N GLN A 7 -12.05 -12.84 -15.17
CA GLN A 7 -11.80 -11.86 -14.11
C GLN A 7 -10.52 -12.14 -13.29
N LEU A 8 -9.84 -13.26 -13.51
CA LEU A 8 -8.57 -13.58 -12.83
C LEU A 8 -7.42 -12.88 -13.57
N ALA A 9 -6.78 -11.92 -12.92
CA ALA A 9 -5.66 -11.19 -13.50
C ALA A 9 -4.32 -11.96 -13.43
N GLY A 10 -4.11 -12.78 -12.40
CA GLY A 10 -2.84 -13.46 -12.16
C GLY A 10 -2.69 -13.96 -10.72
N THR A 11 -1.45 -14.21 -10.30
CA THR A 11 -1.12 -14.63 -8.92
C THR A 11 0.21 -14.03 -8.47
N SER A 12 0.36 -13.73 -7.18
CA SER A 12 1.63 -13.29 -6.61
C SER A 12 2.65 -14.42 -6.41
N ASN A 13 2.19 -15.68 -6.44
CA ASN A 13 3.07 -16.83 -6.33
C ASN A 13 3.73 -17.12 -7.68
N VAL A 14 5.00 -16.75 -7.84
CA VAL A 14 5.75 -16.88 -9.10
C VAL A 14 5.83 -18.33 -9.59
N LEU A 15 5.92 -19.31 -8.69
CA LEU A 15 5.94 -20.73 -9.04
C LEU A 15 4.60 -21.18 -9.65
N TYR A 16 3.47 -20.77 -9.05
CA TYR A 16 2.16 -21.07 -9.60
C TYR A 16 1.86 -20.27 -10.86
N ALA A 17 2.36 -19.03 -10.97
CA ALA A 17 2.30 -18.27 -12.20
C ALA A 17 2.94 -19.05 -13.36
N MET A 18 4.16 -19.55 -13.15
CA MET A 18 4.88 -20.38 -14.12
C MET A 18 4.13 -21.68 -14.44
N ARG A 19 3.70 -22.44 -13.42
CA ARG A 19 3.06 -23.76 -13.62
C ARG A 19 1.70 -23.69 -14.31
N LEU A 20 0.95 -22.62 -14.08
CA LEU A 20 -0.43 -22.47 -14.55
C LEU A 20 -0.56 -21.53 -15.75
N GLY A 21 0.56 -20.98 -16.24
CA GLY A 21 0.55 -19.98 -17.32
C GLY A 21 -0.20 -18.70 -16.94
N LEU A 22 -0.12 -18.29 -15.67
CA LEU A 22 -0.72 -17.04 -15.18
C LEU A 22 0.33 -15.93 -15.13
N THR A 23 -0.13 -14.68 -15.18
CA THR A 23 0.74 -13.52 -14.97
C THR A 23 1.20 -13.46 -13.51
N PRO A 24 2.52 -13.33 -13.23
CA PRO A 24 3.01 -13.02 -11.89
C PRO A 24 2.69 -11.56 -11.55
N LEU A 25 2.04 -11.32 -10.41
CA LEU A 25 1.61 -9.99 -9.98
C LEU A 25 2.30 -9.57 -8.66
N GLY A 26 2.90 -8.40 -8.64
CA GLY A 26 3.56 -7.85 -7.45
C GLY A 26 3.99 -6.40 -7.64
N THR A 27 4.26 -5.73 -6.53
CA THR A 27 4.84 -4.38 -6.48
C THR A 27 5.64 -4.23 -5.18
N MET A 28 6.00 -3.00 -4.78
CA MET A 28 6.63 -2.69 -3.51
C MET A 28 5.79 -3.11 -2.29
N ALA A 29 6.51 -3.56 -1.25
CA ALA A 29 5.99 -3.83 0.09
C ALA A 29 6.47 -2.75 1.08
N HIS A 30 5.91 -2.74 2.30
CA HIS A 30 6.26 -1.75 3.32
C HIS A 30 7.75 -1.76 3.66
N GLU A 31 8.37 -2.94 3.68
CA GLU A 31 9.79 -3.08 4.00
C GLU A 31 10.70 -2.25 3.10
N TYR A 32 10.33 -2.06 1.83
CA TYR A 32 11.11 -1.26 0.88
C TYR A 32 11.18 0.21 1.30
N LEU A 33 10.02 0.79 1.60
CA LEU A 33 9.91 2.17 2.06
C LEU A 33 10.39 2.34 3.50
N GLN A 34 10.25 1.32 4.34
CA GLN A 34 10.85 1.28 5.68
C GLN A 34 12.38 1.32 5.59
N ALA A 35 13.00 0.52 4.71
CA ALA A 35 14.44 0.54 4.51
C ALA A 35 14.93 1.93 4.06
N CYS A 36 14.17 2.63 3.21
CA CYS A 36 14.50 3.99 2.76
C CYS A 36 14.67 5.01 3.91
N GLN A 37 14.14 4.73 5.10
CA GLN A 37 14.36 5.54 6.31
C GLN A 37 15.82 5.50 6.80
N ALA A 38 16.58 4.47 6.42
CA ALA A 38 17.93 4.18 6.91
C ALA A 38 18.98 4.04 5.79
N LEU A 39 18.65 4.42 4.54
CA LEU A 39 19.52 4.25 3.37
C LEU A 39 20.23 5.55 2.92
N GLY A 40 20.18 6.61 3.73
CA GLY A 40 20.93 7.85 3.49
C GLY A 40 20.13 9.16 3.33
N PRO A 41 18.89 9.21 2.81
CA PRO A 41 18.17 10.47 2.73
C PRO A 41 17.80 10.98 4.13
N ARG A 42 17.47 12.27 4.25
CA ARG A 42 16.82 12.77 5.46
C ARG A 42 15.49 12.01 5.63
N LEU A 43 15.09 11.74 6.87
CA LEU A 43 13.88 10.97 7.14
C LEU A 43 12.63 11.53 6.44
N ARG A 44 12.49 12.87 6.37
CA ARG A 44 11.39 13.54 5.66
C ARG A 44 11.34 13.23 4.16
N ASP A 45 12.49 12.97 3.55
CA ASP A 45 12.62 12.75 2.11
C ASP A 45 12.59 11.24 1.76
N SER A 46 12.55 10.35 2.77
CA SER A 46 12.67 8.90 2.58
C SER A 46 11.58 8.29 1.67
N GLN A 47 10.34 8.80 1.73
CA GLN A 47 9.25 8.34 0.86
C GLN A 47 9.50 8.72 -0.61
N VAL A 48 9.85 9.99 -0.84
CA VAL A 48 10.19 10.52 -2.17
C VAL A 48 11.37 9.75 -2.74
N PHE A 49 12.43 9.57 -1.96
CA PHE A 49 13.60 8.78 -2.33
C PHE A 49 13.23 7.35 -2.74
N GLY A 50 12.32 6.70 -1.99
CA GLY A 50 11.82 5.37 -2.32
C GLY A 50 11.09 5.34 -3.66
N PHE A 51 10.20 6.30 -3.93
CA PHE A 51 9.48 6.37 -5.21
C PHE A 51 10.41 6.65 -6.40
N GLU A 52 11.36 7.57 -6.25
CA GLU A 52 12.36 7.86 -7.29
C GLU A 52 13.26 6.66 -7.58
N SER A 53 13.72 5.98 -6.53
CA SER A 53 14.57 4.81 -6.65
C SER A 53 13.83 3.65 -7.33
N TRP A 54 12.56 3.42 -6.96
CA TRP A 54 11.72 2.41 -7.61
C TRP A 54 11.50 2.71 -9.09
N ALA A 55 11.13 3.94 -9.42
CA ALA A 55 10.91 4.34 -10.80
C ALA A 55 12.19 4.29 -11.64
N LYS A 56 13.36 4.57 -11.03
CA LYS A 56 14.66 4.42 -11.68
C LYS A 56 14.99 2.96 -11.96
N GLU A 57 14.65 2.04 -11.06
CA GLU A 57 14.94 0.62 -11.24
C GLU A 57 14.04 -0.01 -12.31
N TYR A 58 12.73 0.16 -12.19
CA TYR A 58 11.75 -0.51 -13.06
C TYR A 58 11.36 0.28 -14.31
N ARG A 59 11.86 1.52 -14.45
CA ARG A 59 11.74 2.34 -15.68
C ARG A 59 10.32 2.50 -16.21
N GLY A 60 9.35 2.59 -15.31
CA GLY A 60 7.93 2.73 -15.64
C GLY A 60 7.13 1.43 -15.63
N ASP A 61 7.77 0.28 -15.42
CA ASP A 61 7.07 -0.97 -15.08
C ASP A 61 6.86 -1.06 -13.54
N LEU A 62 5.96 -1.96 -13.11
CA LEU A 62 5.60 -2.17 -11.70
C LEU A 62 5.23 -0.87 -10.96
N GLY A 63 4.53 0.05 -11.65
CA GLY A 63 4.23 1.41 -11.22
C GLY A 63 3.11 1.56 -10.20
N ILE A 64 2.97 0.66 -9.21
CA ILE A 64 1.95 0.77 -8.16
C ILE A 64 2.58 1.21 -6.85
N ALA A 65 2.27 2.43 -6.39
CA ALA A 65 2.80 2.99 -5.15
C ALA A 65 2.02 2.51 -3.90
N LEU A 66 2.72 2.10 -2.86
CA LEU A 66 2.12 1.75 -1.57
C LEU A 66 1.97 3.00 -0.69
N SER A 67 0.77 3.24 -0.16
CA SER A 67 0.40 4.58 0.35
C SER A 67 0.38 4.75 1.87
N ASP A 68 0.64 3.71 2.66
CA ASP A 68 0.30 3.69 4.10
C ASP A 68 1.49 3.41 5.02
N VAL A 69 2.72 3.71 4.59
CA VAL A 69 3.90 3.58 5.45
C VAL A 69 3.96 4.69 6.49
N TYR A 70 3.58 5.91 6.11
CA TYR A 70 3.56 7.09 6.99
C TYR A 70 2.13 7.62 7.24
N GLY A 71 1.12 6.89 6.77
CA GLY A 71 -0.27 7.33 6.73
C GLY A 71 -0.62 8.12 5.46
N MET A 72 -1.92 8.12 5.14
CA MET A 72 -2.43 8.64 3.86
C MET A 72 -2.11 10.12 3.61
N SER A 73 -2.17 10.97 4.64
CA SER A 73 -1.92 12.42 4.46
C SER A 73 -0.46 12.72 4.10
N ALA A 74 0.49 12.00 4.70
CA ALA A 74 1.90 12.10 4.35
C ALA A 74 2.15 11.59 2.93
N PHE A 75 1.55 10.47 2.55
CA PHE A 75 1.61 9.94 1.19
C PHE A 75 1.14 10.97 0.15
N LEU A 76 -0.06 11.53 0.29
CA LEU A 76 -0.61 12.46 -0.71
C LEU A 76 0.22 13.75 -0.82
N ARG A 77 0.83 14.21 0.27
CA ARG A 77 1.70 15.39 0.24
C ARG A 77 2.95 15.15 -0.61
N ASP A 78 3.54 13.97 -0.49
CA ASP A 78 4.79 13.63 -1.19
C ASP A 78 4.51 13.08 -2.60
N PHE A 79 3.33 12.49 -2.84
CA PHE A 79 2.91 11.94 -4.12
C PHE A 79 2.34 13.01 -5.05
N ASP A 80 3.18 13.99 -5.40
CA ASP A 80 2.82 15.17 -6.19
C ASP A 80 2.48 14.87 -7.67
N LEU A 81 2.37 15.92 -8.49
CA LEU A 81 2.11 15.81 -9.92
C LEU A 81 3.09 14.89 -10.66
N TYR A 82 4.38 14.95 -10.30
CA TYR A 82 5.42 14.18 -10.95
C TYR A 82 5.15 12.69 -10.72
N PHE A 83 4.94 12.28 -9.47
CA PHE A 83 4.64 10.88 -9.17
C PHE A 83 3.26 10.44 -9.66
N CYS A 84 2.25 11.31 -9.60
CA CYS A 84 0.92 11.03 -10.18
C CYS A 84 1.00 10.74 -11.68
N LYS A 85 1.91 11.37 -12.42
CA LYS A 85 2.13 11.08 -13.84
C LYS A 85 2.98 9.83 -14.06
N LEU A 86 3.98 9.62 -13.22
CA LEU A 86 4.97 8.55 -13.35
C LEU A 86 4.44 7.16 -12.98
N PHE A 87 3.67 7.05 -11.90
CA PHE A 87 3.12 5.78 -11.41
C PHE A 87 1.76 5.48 -12.06
N ASP A 88 1.51 4.21 -12.35
CA ASP A 88 0.23 3.72 -12.90
C ASP A 88 -0.90 3.75 -11.88
N GLY A 89 -0.58 3.77 -10.58
CA GLY A 89 -1.59 3.63 -9.55
C GLY A 89 -1.06 3.60 -8.13
N ALA A 90 -1.96 3.26 -7.20
CA ALA A 90 -1.64 3.11 -5.79
C ALA A 90 -2.32 1.88 -5.17
N ARG A 91 -1.78 1.41 -4.04
CA ARG A 91 -2.26 0.23 -3.30
C ARG A 91 -2.71 0.60 -1.89
N HIS A 92 -3.94 0.18 -1.57
CA HIS A 92 -4.56 0.26 -0.25
C HIS A 92 -4.22 -0.99 0.57
N ASP A 93 -3.71 -0.77 1.78
CA ASP A 93 -3.30 -1.84 2.70
C ASP A 93 -3.63 -1.56 4.18
N SER A 94 -4.27 -0.42 4.50
CA SER A 94 -4.82 -0.14 5.83
C SER A 94 -5.83 1.01 5.81
N GLY A 95 -6.67 1.10 6.85
CA GLY A 95 -7.72 2.12 6.97
C GLY A 95 -8.99 1.79 6.18
N ASP A 96 -9.95 2.72 6.13
CA ASP A 96 -11.19 2.54 5.36
C ASP A 96 -10.89 2.60 3.85
N PRO A 97 -11.07 1.51 3.09
CA PRO A 97 -10.78 1.48 1.66
C PRO A 97 -11.68 2.41 0.85
N PHE A 98 -12.91 2.69 1.30
CA PHE A 98 -13.81 3.58 0.58
C PHE A 98 -13.32 5.02 0.68
N GLN A 99 -13.02 5.49 1.88
CA GLN A 99 -12.42 6.81 2.07
C GLN A 99 -11.06 6.94 1.39
N TRP A 100 -10.22 5.91 1.47
CA TRP A 100 -8.93 5.90 0.78
C TRP A 100 -9.10 6.07 -0.73
N GLY A 101 -10.03 5.32 -1.34
CA GLY A 101 -10.29 5.39 -2.78
C GLY A 101 -10.79 6.78 -3.20
N GLU A 102 -11.74 7.36 -2.46
CA GLU A 102 -12.22 8.73 -2.73
C GLU A 102 -11.09 9.77 -2.64
N ARG A 103 -10.22 9.65 -1.62
CA ARG A 103 -9.07 10.54 -1.46
C ARG A 103 -8.06 10.40 -2.60
N MET A 104 -7.79 9.20 -3.09
CA MET A 104 -6.92 8.99 -4.25
C MET A 104 -7.48 9.62 -5.52
N LEU A 105 -8.77 9.40 -5.81
CA LEU A 105 -9.41 9.98 -7.00
C LEU A 105 -9.38 11.51 -6.96
N ALA A 106 -9.70 12.10 -5.81
CA ALA A 106 -9.63 13.54 -5.61
C ALA A 106 -8.20 14.07 -5.77
N HIS A 107 -7.20 13.33 -5.29
CA HIS A 107 -5.80 13.71 -5.37
C HIS A 107 -5.26 13.69 -6.81
N TYR A 108 -5.59 12.67 -7.59
CA TYR A 108 -5.26 12.63 -9.01
C TYR A 108 -5.89 13.81 -9.76
N ALA A 109 -7.18 14.08 -9.52
CA ALA A 109 -7.87 15.21 -10.13
C ALA A 109 -7.23 16.56 -9.76
N LYS A 110 -6.90 16.77 -8.46
CA LYS A 110 -6.18 17.95 -7.98
C LYS A 110 -4.81 18.11 -8.66
N ASN A 111 -4.15 17.01 -8.96
CA ASN A 111 -2.90 16.97 -9.72
C ASN A 111 -3.12 16.86 -11.23
N ARG A 112 -4.28 17.26 -11.79
CA ARG A 112 -4.51 17.34 -13.25
C ARG A 112 -4.23 16.01 -13.98
N VAL A 113 -4.48 14.89 -13.30
CA VAL A 113 -4.38 13.54 -13.84
C VAL A 113 -5.79 12.94 -13.87
N ASP A 114 -6.20 12.39 -15.01
CA ASP A 114 -7.48 11.70 -15.12
C ASP A 114 -7.43 10.40 -14.30
N PRO A 115 -8.22 10.27 -13.22
CA PRO A 115 -8.21 9.06 -12.39
C PRO A 115 -8.63 7.81 -13.15
N LYS A 116 -9.36 7.94 -14.27
CA LYS A 116 -9.74 6.79 -15.12
C LYS A 116 -8.53 6.09 -15.74
N THR A 117 -7.41 6.79 -15.87
CA THR A 117 -6.15 6.23 -16.38
C THR A 117 -5.34 5.50 -15.30
N LYS A 118 -5.77 5.56 -14.04
CA LYS A 118 -5.02 5.08 -12.89
C LYS A 118 -5.62 3.81 -12.30
N THR A 119 -4.77 2.99 -11.69
CA THR A 119 -5.16 1.73 -11.06
C THR A 119 -5.19 1.87 -9.54
N LEU A 120 -6.31 1.53 -8.93
CA LEU A 120 -6.41 1.36 -7.48
C LEU A 120 -6.42 -0.12 -7.13
N ILE A 121 -5.41 -0.56 -6.38
CA ILE A 121 -5.31 -1.93 -5.89
C ILE A 121 -5.77 -1.98 -4.43
N PHE A 122 -6.76 -2.80 -4.12
CA PHE A 122 -7.19 -3.06 -2.74
C PHE A 122 -6.66 -4.41 -2.28
N SER A 123 -5.95 -4.47 -1.15
CA SER A 123 -5.36 -5.72 -0.64
C SER A 123 -5.51 -5.97 0.86
N ASP A 124 -6.14 -5.06 1.62
CA ASP A 124 -6.30 -5.22 3.07
C ASP A 124 -7.42 -6.21 3.41
N ALA A 125 -7.04 -7.46 3.70
CA ALA A 125 -7.91 -8.52 4.24
C ALA A 125 -9.29 -8.63 3.55
N LEU A 126 -9.30 -8.61 2.21
CA LEU A 126 -10.53 -8.61 1.44
C LEU A 126 -11.30 -9.93 1.55
N THR A 127 -12.63 -9.79 1.60
CA THR A 127 -13.60 -10.86 1.37
C THR A 127 -14.30 -10.65 0.03
N ILE A 128 -14.96 -11.68 -0.50
CA ILE A 128 -15.74 -11.56 -1.75
C ILE A 128 -16.82 -10.46 -1.67
N PRO A 129 -17.67 -10.39 -0.62
CA PRO A 129 -18.68 -9.32 -0.51
C PRO A 129 -18.06 -7.92 -0.48
N ARG A 130 -16.96 -7.74 0.26
CA ARG A 130 -16.27 -6.45 0.35
C ARG A 130 -15.65 -6.04 -0.98
N THR A 131 -15.08 -6.99 -1.71
CA THR A 131 -14.55 -6.79 -3.06
C THR A 131 -15.63 -6.30 -4.03
N ILE A 132 -16.81 -6.95 -4.00
CA ILE A 132 -17.95 -6.53 -4.83
C ILE A 132 -18.40 -5.10 -4.47
N ALA A 133 -18.51 -4.77 -3.18
CA ALA A 133 -18.89 -3.43 -2.74
C ALA A 133 -17.91 -2.35 -3.24
N LEU A 134 -16.60 -2.61 -3.13
CA LEU A 134 -15.55 -1.71 -3.64
C LEU A 134 -15.63 -1.57 -5.16
N TYR A 135 -15.83 -2.68 -5.88
CA TYR A 135 -16.02 -2.65 -7.33
C TYR A 135 -17.22 -1.77 -7.72
N GLN A 136 -18.36 -1.93 -7.06
CA GLN A 136 -19.55 -1.13 -7.38
C GLN A 136 -19.35 0.37 -7.13
N GLN A 137 -18.61 0.75 -6.07
CA GLN A 137 -18.31 2.15 -5.74
C GLN A 137 -17.39 2.83 -6.78
N PHE A 138 -16.40 2.10 -7.28
CA PHE A 138 -15.30 2.69 -8.05
C PHE A 138 -15.27 2.30 -9.53
N LYS A 139 -16.11 1.35 -9.98
CA LYS A 139 -16.19 0.98 -11.39
C LYS A 139 -16.42 2.23 -12.27
N ALA A 140 -15.76 2.25 -13.43
CA ALA A 140 -15.78 3.36 -14.39
C ALA A 140 -15.18 4.71 -13.89
N ARG A 141 -14.63 4.77 -12.68
CA ARG A 141 -13.93 5.95 -12.13
C ARG A 141 -12.41 5.81 -12.15
N CYS A 142 -11.91 4.58 -12.14
CA CYS A 142 -10.52 4.17 -12.25
C CYS A 142 -10.43 2.70 -12.72
N HIS A 143 -9.22 2.23 -13.02
CA HIS A 143 -8.94 0.80 -13.10
C HIS A 143 -8.87 0.20 -11.70
N LEU A 144 -9.32 -1.05 -11.56
CA LEU A 144 -9.43 -1.72 -10.27
C LEU A 144 -8.73 -3.07 -10.31
N ALA A 145 -8.00 -3.37 -9.25
CA ALA A 145 -7.50 -4.71 -8.96
C ALA A 145 -7.68 -5.05 -7.49
N PHE A 146 -7.84 -6.34 -7.19
CA PHE A 146 -8.13 -6.83 -5.85
C PHE A 146 -7.18 -7.97 -5.50
N GLY A 147 -6.37 -7.77 -4.47
CA GLY A 147 -5.52 -8.80 -3.88
C GLY A 147 -6.27 -9.53 -2.78
N ILE A 148 -6.65 -10.78 -3.02
CA ILE A 148 -7.36 -11.62 -2.05
C ILE A 148 -6.42 -12.74 -1.60
N GLY A 149 -6.03 -12.69 -0.32
CA GLY A 149 -5.11 -13.66 0.30
C GLY A 149 -5.86 -14.74 1.07
N THR A 150 -5.86 -14.63 2.40
CA THR A 150 -6.38 -15.64 3.34
C THR A 150 -7.80 -16.13 3.01
N ASN A 151 -8.72 -15.23 2.64
CA ASN A 151 -10.09 -15.63 2.29
C ASN A 151 -10.18 -16.49 1.02
N LEU A 152 -9.18 -16.46 0.15
CA LEU A 152 -9.11 -17.34 -1.01
C LEU A 152 -8.38 -18.66 -0.69
N THR A 153 -7.30 -18.59 0.09
CA THR A 153 -6.35 -19.72 0.25
C THR A 153 -6.50 -20.49 1.55
N ASN A 154 -7.27 -20.00 2.52
CA ASN A 154 -7.45 -20.60 3.84
C ASN A 154 -8.84 -20.30 4.42
N ASP A 155 -9.89 -20.58 3.65
CA ASP A 155 -11.30 -20.39 4.02
C ASP A 155 -11.99 -21.75 4.22
N LEU A 156 -11.63 -22.42 5.32
CA LEU A 156 -12.10 -23.77 5.64
C LEU A 156 -13.01 -23.81 6.90
N GLY A 157 -13.51 -22.65 7.34
CA GLY A 157 -14.43 -22.52 8.47
C GLY A 157 -13.79 -22.44 9.86
N TYR A 158 -12.46 -22.41 9.96
CA TYR A 158 -11.73 -22.13 11.20
C TYR A 158 -11.02 -20.78 11.15
N GLU A 159 -10.66 -20.23 12.31
CA GLU A 159 -9.91 -18.97 12.40
C GLU A 159 -8.46 -19.18 11.93
N PRO A 160 -8.01 -18.48 10.87
CA PRO A 160 -6.64 -18.60 10.39
C PRO A 160 -5.62 -17.98 11.37
N LEU A 161 -4.45 -18.62 11.50
CA LEU A 161 -3.34 -18.07 12.28
C LEU A 161 -2.93 -16.68 11.78
N GLN A 162 -2.87 -15.72 12.70
CA GLN A 162 -2.43 -14.35 12.42
C GLN A 162 -0.91 -14.23 12.68
N ILE A 163 -0.12 -14.55 11.66
CA ILE A 163 1.35 -14.50 11.72
C ILE A 163 1.85 -13.39 10.80
N VAL A 164 2.76 -12.55 11.31
CA VAL A 164 3.39 -11.48 10.54
C VAL A 164 4.91 -11.49 10.75
N ILE A 165 5.64 -11.19 9.68
CA ILE A 165 7.07 -10.86 9.73
C ILE A 165 7.19 -9.41 9.27
N LYS A 166 7.93 -8.60 10.02
CA LYS A 166 8.11 -7.17 9.72
C LYS A 166 9.58 -6.79 9.87
N MET A 167 10.03 -5.88 9.01
CA MET A 167 11.33 -5.22 9.18
C MET A 167 11.26 -4.27 10.38
N VAL A 168 12.17 -4.43 11.33
CA VAL A 168 12.30 -3.59 12.53
C VAL A 168 13.57 -2.75 12.54
N ARG A 169 14.61 -3.20 11.80
CA ARG A 169 15.88 -2.49 11.66
C ARG A 169 16.45 -2.60 10.25
N CYS A 170 17.19 -1.58 9.84
CA CYS A 170 17.99 -1.55 8.62
C CYS A 170 19.30 -0.79 8.93
N ASN A 171 20.45 -1.34 8.53
CA ASN A 171 21.78 -0.77 8.87
C ASN A 171 21.97 -0.45 10.37
N GLY A 172 21.42 -1.31 11.24
CA GLY A 172 21.47 -1.12 12.70
C GLY A 172 20.51 -0.05 13.24
N GLN A 173 19.90 0.76 12.39
CA GLN A 173 18.94 1.81 12.75
C GLN A 173 17.51 1.27 12.84
N PRO A 174 16.66 1.80 13.74
CA PRO A 174 15.24 1.44 13.78
C PRO A 174 14.52 1.91 12.50
N VAL A 175 13.55 1.11 12.05
CA VAL A 175 12.62 1.49 10.98
C VAL A 175 11.20 1.14 11.38
N ALA A 176 10.22 1.85 10.83
CA ALA A 176 8.83 1.66 11.24
C ALA A 176 7.80 1.96 10.16
N LYS A 177 6.64 1.32 10.28
CA LYS A 177 5.39 1.69 9.60
C LYS A 177 4.51 2.42 10.61
N LEU A 178 4.10 3.65 10.30
CA LEU A 178 3.00 4.34 10.97
C LEU A 178 1.70 3.88 10.31
N SER A 179 1.10 2.82 10.86
CA SER A 179 -0.19 2.35 10.36
C SER A 179 -1.31 3.30 10.80
N ASP A 180 -2.28 3.54 9.92
CA ASP A 180 -3.52 4.28 10.24
C ASP A 180 -4.36 3.57 11.33
N THR A 181 -4.05 2.31 11.63
CA THR A 181 -4.56 1.56 12.79
C THR A 181 -3.49 1.49 13.89
N PRO A 182 -3.69 2.13 15.07
CA PRO A 182 -2.67 2.23 16.13
C PRO A 182 -2.12 0.89 16.62
N SER A 183 -2.93 -0.17 16.62
CA SER A 183 -2.59 -1.51 17.11
C SER A 183 -1.62 -2.30 16.21
N LYS A 184 -1.28 -1.79 15.01
CA LYS A 184 -0.37 -2.48 14.07
C LYS A 184 1.09 -1.98 14.14
N ASN A 185 1.41 -1.02 15.01
CA ASN A 185 2.76 -0.45 15.17
C ASN A 185 3.65 -1.43 15.95
N MET A 186 4.81 -1.79 15.38
CA MET A 186 5.70 -2.85 15.88
C MET A 186 7.16 -2.41 16.06
N CYS A 187 7.43 -1.10 16.03
CA CYS A 187 8.76 -0.58 16.35
C CYS A 187 8.95 -0.56 17.86
N ASP A 188 10.05 -1.13 18.33
CA ASP A 188 10.47 -1.23 19.73
C ASP A 188 11.13 0.06 20.25
N ASP A 189 11.40 1.02 19.36
CA ASP A 189 11.96 2.33 19.71
C ASP A 189 10.87 3.42 19.71
N GLU A 190 10.34 3.72 20.90
CA GLU A 190 9.33 4.76 21.09
C GLU A 190 9.81 6.16 20.70
N LYS A 191 11.11 6.46 20.88
CA LYS A 191 11.69 7.75 20.50
C LYS A 191 11.71 7.89 18.98
N TYR A 192 12.09 6.83 18.29
CA TYR A 192 12.05 6.80 16.83
C TYR A 192 10.61 6.94 16.31
N MET A 193 9.64 6.25 16.93
CA MET A 193 8.22 6.39 16.57
C MET A 193 7.69 7.82 16.78
N ALA A 194 8.08 8.48 17.88
CA ALA A 194 7.70 9.87 18.14
C ALA A 194 8.34 10.83 17.12
N TYR A 195 9.63 10.64 16.83
CA TYR A 195 10.35 11.41 15.82
C TYR A 195 9.74 11.23 14.42
N LEU A 196 9.41 10.00 14.04
CA LEU A 196 8.80 9.68 12.75
C LEU A 196 7.44 10.37 12.59
N ARG A 197 6.60 10.33 13.64
CA ARG A 197 5.33 11.06 13.65
C ARG A 197 5.52 12.56 13.49
N GLN A 198 6.47 13.15 14.21
CA GLN A 198 6.80 14.57 14.09
C GLN A 198 7.26 14.92 12.68
N VAL A 199 8.16 14.13 12.09
CA VAL A 199 8.71 14.39 10.75
C VAL A 199 7.64 14.32 9.68
N PHE A 200 6.64 13.44 9.82
CA PHE A 200 5.59 13.26 8.81
C PHE A 200 4.28 14.01 9.11
N ASP A 201 4.25 14.82 10.16
CA ASP A 201 3.08 15.57 10.64
C ASP A 201 1.89 14.66 11.02
N VAL A 202 2.19 13.49 11.59
CA VAL A 202 1.19 12.51 12.04
C VAL A 202 0.84 12.79 13.50
N PRO A 203 -0.44 12.97 13.86
CA PRO A 203 -0.83 13.22 15.25
C PRO A 203 -0.32 12.12 16.19
N SER A 204 0.15 12.50 17.37
CA SER A 204 0.38 11.54 18.45
C SER A 204 -0.96 10.96 18.87
N SER A 205 -1.03 9.64 19.01
CA SER A 205 -2.16 8.99 19.66
C SER A 205 -2.09 9.29 21.16
N THR A 206 -2.46 10.50 21.58
CA THR A 206 -2.62 10.82 22.99
C THR A 206 -3.90 10.16 23.50
N GLY A 207 -3.72 9.12 24.32
CA GLY A 207 -4.67 8.60 25.32
C GLY A 207 -6.16 8.60 24.97
N LEU A 208 -6.66 7.48 24.46
CA LEU A 208 -8.01 7.08 24.85
C LEU A 208 -7.91 6.53 26.27
N PRO A 209 -8.69 7.04 27.25
CA PRO A 209 -8.71 6.43 28.57
C PRO A 209 -9.19 4.99 28.41
N VAL A 210 -8.45 4.07 29.03
CA VAL A 210 -8.94 2.73 29.29
C VAL A 210 -10.25 2.90 30.07
N ARG A 211 -11.38 2.56 29.43
CA ARG A 211 -12.62 2.27 30.14
C ARG A 211 -12.70 0.77 30.36
#